data_AF-A0A4U6U665-F1
#
_entry.id   AF-A0A4U6U665-F1
#
_cell.length_a   1.000
_cell.length_b   1.000
_cell.length_c   1.000
_cell.angle_alpha   90.00
_cell.angle_beta   90.00
_cell.angle_gamma   90.00
#
_symmetry.space_group_name_H-M   'P 1'
#
loop_
_entity.id
_entity.type
_entity.pdbx_description
1 polymer ?
#
loop_
_entity_poly.entity_id
_entity_poly.type
_entity_poly.pdbx_seq_one_letter_code
_entity_poly.pdbx_strand_id
1 'polypeptide(L)'
;MSDTGGGHRASAEALRDAFLIEFGDAYQVFVRDLGKEYGGWPLNDMERSYKFMIRHVRLWKVAFHGTSPRWVHGMYLAALAYFYANEVVSGIMKYKPDIIISVHPLMQHIPLWVLKWQSLQPKVPFVTVITDLNTCHPTWFHHGVTRCYCPSAEVANRALIQGLQLSQVRVFGLPIRPSFCRAVLEKDEIRKELELAPELPAVLLMGGGEGIGPVEETARALGEELYDYRRRRPMGQIVVICGRNQVLRSTLQSLRWKVPVKIRGFEKQMEKWMGACDCIITKAQLQRH
;
A
#
# COMPACT_ATOMS: atom_id res chain seq x y z
N MET A 1 -11.39 -1.88 1.21
CA MET A 1 -9.93 -1.86 1.44
C MET A 1 -9.59 -2.67 2.69
N SER A 2 -8.32 -2.77 3.08
CA SER A 2 -7.87 -3.27 4.39
C SER A 2 -6.75 -2.37 4.90
N ASP A 3 -6.70 -2.08 6.21
CA ASP A 3 -5.58 -1.36 6.86
C ASP A 3 -4.28 -2.20 6.92
N THR A 4 -4.31 -3.47 6.50
CA THR A 4 -3.13 -4.37 6.46
C THR A 4 -2.05 -3.84 5.51
N GLY A 5 -0.91 -3.39 6.06
CA GLY A 5 0.30 -3.07 5.29
C GLY A 5 0.33 -1.69 4.61
N GLY A 6 -0.71 -0.85 4.79
CA GLY A 6 -0.74 0.57 4.41
C GLY A 6 -0.83 0.91 2.91
N GLY A 7 -0.24 0.09 2.02
CA GLY A 7 -0.19 0.36 0.57
C GLY A 7 -1.56 0.42 -0.11
N HIS A 8 -2.46 -0.53 0.20
CA HIS A 8 -3.81 -0.57 -0.36
C HIS A 8 -4.63 0.68 -0.02
N ARG A 9 -4.52 1.17 1.21
CA ARG A 9 -5.20 2.38 1.66
C ARG A 9 -4.66 3.62 0.97
N ALA A 10 -3.34 3.71 0.80
CA ALA A 10 -2.74 4.81 0.06
C ALA A 10 -3.26 4.89 -1.38
N SER A 11 -3.43 3.76 -2.06
CA SER A 11 -4.05 3.69 -3.39
C SER A 11 -5.53 4.09 -3.38
N ALA A 12 -6.32 3.67 -2.38
CA ALA A 12 -7.72 4.09 -2.26
C ALA A 12 -7.85 5.62 -2.09
N GLU A 13 -7.02 6.18 -1.21
CA GLU A 13 -7.02 7.62 -0.95
C GLU A 13 -6.50 8.41 -2.15
N ALA A 14 -5.49 7.89 -2.88
CA ALA A 14 -5.02 8.50 -4.12
C ALA A 14 -6.12 8.56 -5.19
N LEU A 15 -6.92 7.50 -5.35
CA LEU A 15 -8.06 7.48 -6.27
C LEU A 15 -9.12 8.51 -5.83
N ARG A 16 -9.49 8.53 -4.54
CA ARG A 16 -10.43 9.54 -4.02
C ARG A 16 -9.95 10.97 -4.31
N ASP A 17 -8.69 11.25 -4.01
CA ASP A 17 -8.10 12.57 -4.21
C ASP A 17 -8.10 12.94 -5.71
N ALA A 18 -7.84 11.98 -6.60
CA ALA A 18 -7.93 12.18 -8.04
C ALA A 18 -9.37 12.48 -8.51
N PHE A 19 -10.38 11.74 -8.02
CA PHE A 19 -11.79 12.01 -8.36
C PHE A 19 -12.22 13.42 -7.94
N LEU A 20 -11.86 13.84 -6.73
CA LEU A 20 -12.17 15.18 -6.24
C LEU A 20 -11.53 16.28 -7.09
N ILE A 21 -10.28 16.06 -7.52
CA ILE A 21 -9.55 17.03 -8.35
C ILE A 21 -10.11 17.12 -9.76
N GLU A 22 -10.42 15.98 -10.40
CA GLU A 22 -10.83 15.94 -11.80
C GLU A 22 -12.32 16.25 -11.99
N PHE A 23 -13.16 15.93 -11.00
CA PHE A 23 -14.62 16.00 -11.15
C PHE A 23 -15.32 16.83 -10.06
N GLY A 24 -14.59 17.37 -9.08
CA GLY A 24 -15.18 18.13 -7.98
C GLY A 24 -16.25 17.34 -7.24
N ASP A 25 -17.41 17.96 -7.04
CA ASP A 25 -18.54 17.36 -6.31
C ASP A 25 -19.43 16.46 -7.18
N ALA A 26 -19.10 16.24 -8.46
CA ALA A 26 -19.87 15.36 -9.34
C ALA A 26 -19.84 13.88 -8.90
N TYR A 27 -18.82 13.49 -8.11
CA TYR A 27 -18.71 12.15 -7.52
C TYR A 27 -18.48 12.22 -6.02
N GLN A 28 -19.31 11.49 -5.27
CA GLN A 28 -19.06 11.24 -3.85
C GLN A 28 -18.29 9.94 -3.67
N VAL A 29 -17.06 10.04 -3.16
CA VAL A 29 -16.16 8.88 -3.04
C VAL A 29 -16.02 8.44 -1.58
N PHE A 30 -16.53 7.26 -1.26
CA PHE A 30 -16.44 6.65 0.07
C PHE A 30 -15.36 5.58 0.11
N VAL A 31 -14.37 5.77 0.99
CA VAL A 31 -13.27 4.82 1.22
C VAL A 31 -13.58 3.99 2.47
N ARG A 32 -13.83 2.68 2.33
CA ARG A 32 -14.29 1.79 3.40
C ARG A 32 -13.46 0.53 3.55
N ASP A 33 -13.22 0.12 4.79
CA ASP A 33 -12.62 -1.17 5.14
C ASP A 33 -13.72 -2.16 5.51
N LEU A 34 -14.22 -2.89 4.50
CA LEU A 34 -15.32 -3.83 4.69
C LEU A 34 -14.96 -4.97 5.65
N GLY A 35 -13.70 -5.40 5.69
CA GLY A 35 -13.27 -6.47 6.59
C GLY A 35 -13.30 -6.03 8.05
N LYS A 36 -12.87 -4.81 8.32
CA LYS A 36 -12.84 -4.21 9.66
C LYS A 36 -14.20 -3.71 10.15
N GLU A 37 -14.95 -3.04 9.27
CA GLU A 37 -16.21 -2.39 9.63
C GLU A 37 -17.39 -3.37 9.67
N TYR A 38 -17.35 -4.43 8.85
CA TYR A 38 -18.49 -5.33 8.63
C TYR A 38 -18.12 -6.82 8.71
N GLY A 39 -16.83 -7.17 8.71
CA GLY A 39 -16.40 -8.55 8.94
C GLY A 39 -16.50 -8.90 10.43
N GLY A 40 -17.21 -9.95 10.78
CA GLY A 40 -17.09 -10.56 12.10
C GLY A 40 -15.73 -11.23 12.31
N TRP A 41 -15.53 -11.85 13.47
CA TRP A 41 -14.27 -12.56 13.76
C TRP A 41 -14.11 -13.79 12.85
N PRO A 42 -12.96 -13.99 12.16
CA PRO A 42 -11.67 -13.30 12.37
C PRO A 42 -11.35 -12.16 11.38
N LEU A 43 -12.27 -11.77 10.49
CA LEU A 43 -12.01 -10.78 9.44
C LEU A 43 -11.80 -9.35 9.99
N ASN A 44 -12.45 -9.00 11.10
CA ASN A 44 -12.25 -7.70 11.76
C ASN A 44 -10.84 -7.51 12.36
N ASP A 45 -10.14 -8.59 12.72
CA ASP A 45 -8.80 -8.55 13.33
C ASP A 45 -7.69 -8.99 12.36
N MET A 46 -7.95 -8.92 11.06
CA MET A 46 -6.96 -9.26 10.02
C MET A 46 -5.72 -8.36 10.10
N GLU A 47 -5.84 -7.11 10.56
CA GLU A 47 -4.69 -6.21 10.72
C GLU A 47 -3.70 -6.75 11.76
N ARG A 48 -4.18 -7.18 12.92
CA ARG A 48 -3.35 -7.74 13.99
C ARG A 48 -2.78 -9.11 13.62
N SER A 49 -3.62 -9.96 13.01
CA SER A 49 -3.21 -11.27 12.49
C SER A 49 -2.12 -11.14 11.43
N TYR A 50 -2.25 -10.18 10.50
CA TYR A 50 -1.25 -9.87 9.49
C TYR A 50 0.05 -9.35 10.09
N LYS A 51 -0.02 -8.42 11.06
CA LYS A 51 1.16 -7.91 11.80
C LYS A 51 1.89 -9.06 12.53
N PHE A 52 1.16 -10.00 13.12
CA PHE A 52 1.73 -11.20 13.72
C PHE A 52 2.39 -12.12 12.67
N MET A 53 1.72 -12.37 11.53
CA MET A 53 2.23 -13.25 10.48
C MET A 53 3.46 -12.70 9.77
N ILE A 54 3.57 -11.39 9.51
CA ILE A 54 4.79 -10.80 8.92
C ILE A 54 6.00 -10.96 9.84
N ARG A 55 5.78 -10.92 11.16
CA ARG A 55 6.86 -11.20 12.14
C ARG A 55 7.30 -12.66 12.11
N HIS A 56 6.51 -13.57 11.50
CA HIS A 56 6.78 -14.99 11.38
C HIS A 56 6.76 -15.44 9.91
N VAL A 57 7.83 -15.13 9.17
CA VAL A 57 7.96 -15.33 7.71
C VAL A 57 7.55 -16.74 7.22
N ARG A 58 7.81 -17.79 8.01
CA ARG A 58 7.41 -19.17 7.68
C ARG A 58 5.90 -19.37 7.70
N LEU A 59 5.20 -18.79 8.67
CA LEU A 59 3.73 -18.84 8.76
C LEU A 59 3.08 -18.08 7.59
N TRP A 60 3.64 -16.92 7.24
CA TRP A 60 3.19 -16.15 6.07
C TRP A 60 3.33 -16.94 4.76
N LYS A 61 4.47 -17.62 4.55
CA LYS A 61 4.67 -18.48 3.36
C LYS A 61 3.67 -19.63 3.31
N VAL A 62 3.43 -20.32 4.44
CA VAL A 62 2.46 -21.42 4.49
C VAL A 62 1.04 -20.91 4.23
N ALA A 63 0.64 -19.76 4.80
CA ALA A 63 -0.66 -19.17 4.54
C ALA A 63 -0.83 -18.76 3.06
N PHE A 64 0.17 -18.08 2.49
CA PHE A 64 0.16 -17.63 1.10
C PHE A 64 0.10 -18.81 0.12
N HIS A 65 0.98 -19.81 0.27
CA HIS A 65 0.99 -20.97 -0.62
C HIS A 65 -0.16 -21.95 -0.36
N GLY A 66 -0.63 -22.07 0.88
CA GLY A 66 -1.74 -22.94 1.24
C GLY A 66 -3.10 -22.44 0.74
N THR A 67 -3.27 -21.12 0.61
CA THR A 67 -4.52 -20.50 0.12
C THR A 67 -4.47 -20.08 -1.35
N SER A 68 -3.34 -20.26 -2.03
CA SER A 68 -3.16 -19.96 -3.46
C SER A 68 -3.85 -20.94 -4.42
N PRO A 69 -3.95 -22.27 -4.15
CA PRO A 69 -4.65 -23.19 -5.04
C PRO A 69 -6.12 -22.81 -5.22
N ARG A 70 -6.56 -22.68 -6.48
CA ARG A 70 -7.89 -22.14 -6.84
C ARG A 70 -9.06 -22.87 -6.16
N TRP A 71 -8.94 -24.18 -5.94
CA TRP A 71 -9.99 -24.99 -5.31
C TRP A 71 -10.10 -24.75 -3.80
N VAL A 72 -8.97 -24.70 -3.08
CA VAL A 72 -8.92 -24.36 -1.64
C VAL A 72 -9.48 -22.94 -1.43
N HIS A 73 -9.02 -22.03 -2.27
CA HIS A 73 -9.39 -20.64 -2.21
C HIS A 73 -10.88 -20.41 -2.47
N GLY A 74 -11.42 -21.04 -3.52
CA GLY A 74 -12.83 -20.92 -3.91
C GLY A 74 -13.78 -21.45 -2.83
N MET A 75 -13.47 -22.60 -2.21
CA MET A 75 -14.30 -23.16 -1.15
C MET A 75 -14.30 -22.30 0.12
N TYR A 76 -13.12 -21.86 0.56
CA TYR A 76 -12.98 -21.02 1.75
C TYR A 76 -13.65 -19.65 1.56
N LEU A 77 -13.43 -19.00 0.41
CA LEU A 77 -14.07 -17.71 0.14
C LEU A 77 -15.58 -17.82 -0.08
N ALA A 78 -16.08 -18.92 -0.64
CA ALA A 78 -17.52 -19.14 -0.75
C ALA A 78 -18.17 -19.30 0.63
N ALA A 79 -17.53 -20.03 1.55
CA ALA A 79 -17.98 -20.14 2.93
C ALA A 79 -17.96 -18.77 3.64
N LEU A 80 -16.87 -18.01 3.53
CA LEU A 80 -16.81 -16.64 4.07
C LEU A 80 -17.85 -15.72 3.44
N ALA A 81 -18.06 -15.81 2.12
CA ALA A 81 -19.06 -15.02 1.43
C ALA A 81 -20.45 -15.30 1.99
N TYR A 82 -20.77 -16.56 2.24
CA TYR A 82 -22.05 -16.96 2.84
C TYR A 82 -22.22 -16.40 4.26
N PHE A 83 -21.18 -16.49 5.11
CA PHE A 83 -21.27 -16.01 6.50
C PHE A 83 -21.31 -14.49 6.63
N TYR A 84 -20.62 -13.75 5.75
CA TYR A 84 -20.50 -12.29 5.82
C TYR A 84 -21.32 -11.55 4.77
N ALA A 85 -22.16 -12.28 4.03
CA ALA A 85 -22.98 -11.74 2.96
C ALA A 85 -23.82 -10.56 3.44
N ASN A 86 -24.52 -10.72 4.57
CA ASN A 86 -25.52 -9.75 5.02
C ASN A 86 -24.89 -8.45 5.50
N GLU A 87 -23.75 -8.53 6.19
CA GLU A 87 -23.00 -7.39 6.68
C GLU A 87 -22.33 -6.64 5.52
N VAL A 88 -21.76 -7.36 4.54
CA VAL A 88 -21.19 -6.77 3.32
C VAL A 88 -22.29 -6.16 2.44
N VAL A 89 -23.46 -6.81 2.31
CA VAL A 89 -24.65 -6.25 1.64
C VAL A 89 -25.04 -4.94 2.31
N SER A 90 -25.20 -4.92 3.64
CA SER A 90 -25.56 -3.71 4.38
C SER A 90 -24.52 -2.60 4.18
N GLY A 91 -23.23 -2.95 4.24
CA GLY A 91 -22.13 -2.02 3.99
C GLY A 91 -22.12 -1.43 2.59
N ILE A 92 -22.37 -2.24 1.55
CA ILE A 92 -22.45 -1.78 0.15
C ILE A 92 -23.72 -0.95 -0.06
N MET A 93 -24.88 -1.46 0.36
CA MET A 93 -26.18 -0.85 0.09
C MET A 93 -26.42 0.45 0.85
N LYS A 94 -25.75 0.66 1.99
CA LYS A 94 -25.76 1.92 2.72
C LYS A 94 -25.39 3.12 1.85
N TYR A 95 -24.48 2.94 0.89
CA TYR A 95 -23.98 4.01 0.04
C TYR A 95 -24.63 4.06 -1.35
N LYS A 96 -25.47 3.07 -1.71
CA LYS A 96 -26.10 2.93 -3.04
C LYS A 96 -25.12 3.25 -4.20
N PRO A 97 -23.97 2.55 -4.30
CA PRO A 97 -22.90 2.95 -5.19
C PRO A 97 -23.26 2.77 -6.67
N ASP A 98 -22.92 3.75 -7.50
CA ASP A 98 -22.95 3.65 -8.96
C ASP A 98 -21.72 2.89 -9.52
N ILE A 99 -20.64 2.84 -8.75
CA ILE A 99 -19.40 2.11 -9.08
C ILE A 99 -18.75 1.59 -7.80
N ILE A 100 -18.19 0.38 -7.87
CA ILE A 100 -17.39 -0.19 -6.77
C ILE A 100 -15.96 -0.39 -7.25
N ILE A 101 -14.99 0.12 -6.47
CA ILE A 101 -13.57 -0.03 -6.75
C ILE A 101 -12.91 -0.84 -5.63
N SER A 102 -12.31 -1.98 -5.99
CA SER A 102 -11.56 -2.84 -5.10
C SER A 102 -10.05 -2.63 -5.26
N VAL A 103 -9.39 -2.25 -4.18
CA VAL A 103 -7.93 -2.07 -4.09
C VAL A 103 -7.27 -3.12 -3.18
N HIS A 104 -7.94 -4.23 -2.90
CA HIS A 104 -7.45 -5.25 -1.97
C HIS A 104 -7.68 -6.65 -2.54
N PRO A 105 -6.72 -7.59 -2.38
CA PRO A 105 -6.81 -8.93 -2.99
C PRO A 105 -7.97 -9.78 -2.48
N LEU A 106 -8.50 -9.55 -1.28
CA LEU A 106 -9.60 -10.35 -0.70
C LEU A 106 -10.99 -9.74 -0.92
N MET A 107 -11.07 -8.66 -1.70
CA MET A 107 -12.30 -7.86 -1.88
C MET A 107 -12.85 -7.99 -3.29
N GLN A 108 -12.80 -9.19 -3.88
CA GLN A 108 -13.29 -9.48 -5.24
C GLN A 108 -14.48 -10.42 -5.13
N HIS A 109 -14.23 -11.65 -4.66
CA HIS A 109 -15.21 -12.74 -4.64
C HIS A 109 -16.45 -12.41 -3.81
N ILE A 110 -16.30 -11.96 -2.56
CA ILE A 110 -17.44 -11.69 -1.66
C ILE A 110 -18.32 -10.55 -2.21
N PRO A 111 -17.80 -9.35 -2.54
CA PRO A 111 -18.63 -8.29 -3.11
C PRO A 111 -19.28 -8.67 -4.44
N LEU A 112 -18.58 -9.38 -5.34
CA LEU A 112 -19.14 -9.80 -6.62
C LEU A 112 -20.24 -10.85 -6.46
N TRP A 113 -20.09 -11.77 -5.51
CA TRP A 113 -21.14 -12.73 -5.16
C TRP A 113 -22.39 -11.99 -4.64
N VAL A 114 -22.22 -11.03 -3.73
CA VAL A 114 -23.29 -10.17 -3.22
C VAL A 114 -24.01 -9.42 -4.36
N LEU A 115 -23.27 -8.78 -5.26
CA LEU A 115 -23.85 -8.06 -6.40
C LEU A 115 -24.63 -8.98 -7.34
N LYS A 116 -24.16 -10.21 -7.53
CA LYS A 116 -24.85 -11.22 -8.34
C LYS A 116 -26.16 -11.67 -7.69
N TRP A 117 -26.13 -11.97 -6.39
CA TRP A 117 -27.32 -12.42 -5.64
C TRP A 117 -28.39 -11.35 -5.53
N GLN A 118 -27.99 -10.08 -5.38
CA GLN A 118 -28.91 -8.94 -5.35
C GLN A 118 -29.36 -8.47 -6.75
N SER A 119 -28.94 -9.15 -7.82
CA SER A 119 -29.20 -8.73 -9.22
C SER A 119 -28.74 -7.30 -9.55
N LEU A 120 -27.70 -6.83 -8.85
CA LEU A 120 -27.10 -5.49 -9.02
C LEU A 120 -25.91 -5.49 -9.98
N GLN A 121 -25.33 -6.66 -10.26
CA GLN A 121 -24.16 -6.80 -11.13
C GLN A 121 -24.29 -6.10 -12.50
N PRO A 122 -25.45 -6.11 -13.18
CA PRO A 122 -25.60 -5.39 -14.46
C PRO A 122 -25.65 -3.87 -14.32
N LYS A 123 -25.99 -3.36 -13.13
CA LYS A 123 -26.24 -1.94 -12.86
C LYS A 123 -25.02 -1.23 -12.25
N VAL A 124 -24.26 -1.94 -11.43
CA VAL A 124 -23.12 -1.39 -10.67
C VAL A 124 -21.82 -1.99 -11.21
N PRO A 125 -21.08 -1.28 -12.08
CA PRO A 125 -19.75 -1.72 -12.51
C PRO A 125 -18.83 -1.98 -11.32
N PHE A 126 -18.16 -3.13 -11.37
CA PHE A 126 -17.21 -3.55 -10.36
C PHE A 126 -15.81 -3.54 -10.95
N VAL A 127 -14.93 -2.74 -10.36
CA VAL A 127 -13.58 -2.49 -10.85
C VAL A 127 -12.55 -2.98 -9.84
N THR A 128 -11.50 -3.63 -10.32
CA THR A 128 -10.31 -3.96 -9.51
C THR A 128 -9.16 -3.06 -9.92
N VAL A 129 -8.44 -2.50 -8.94
CA VAL A 129 -7.14 -1.85 -9.14
C VAL A 129 -6.09 -2.63 -8.37
N ILE A 130 -5.23 -3.34 -9.10
CA ILE A 130 -4.21 -4.20 -8.50
C ILE A 130 -3.09 -3.33 -7.94
N THR A 131 -2.75 -3.56 -6.67
CA THR A 131 -1.69 -2.82 -5.98
C THR A 131 -0.41 -3.63 -5.77
N ASP A 132 -0.40 -4.90 -6.19
CA ASP A 132 0.78 -5.76 -6.15
C ASP A 132 1.58 -5.57 -7.43
N LEU A 133 2.86 -5.18 -7.31
CA LEU A 133 3.68 -4.77 -8.45
C LEU A 133 4.18 -5.92 -9.33
N ASN A 134 4.33 -7.13 -8.78
CA ASN A 134 4.88 -8.26 -9.53
C ASN A 134 4.18 -9.57 -9.18
N THR A 135 4.39 -10.10 -7.97
CA THR A 135 3.78 -11.36 -7.54
C THR A 135 2.35 -11.12 -7.02
N CYS A 136 1.39 -11.06 -7.94
CA CYS A 136 -0.02 -10.94 -7.58
C CYS A 136 -0.57 -12.27 -7.08
N HIS A 137 -1.25 -12.24 -5.93
CA HIS A 137 -2.03 -13.38 -5.48
C HIS A 137 -3.20 -13.65 -6.45
N PRO A 138 -3.57 -14.92 -6.74
CA PRO A 138 -4.65 -15.25 -7.68
C PRO A 138 -6.01 -14.59 -7.36
N THR A 139 -6.24 -14.27 -6.10
CA THR A 139 -7.47 -13.62 -5.63
C THR A 139 -7.79 -12.28 -6.29
N TRP A 140 -6.79 -11.58 -6.81
CA TRP A 140 -6.99 -10.32 -7.53
C TRP A 140 -7.81 -10.48 -8.80
N PHE A 141 -7.78 -11.67 -9.40
CA PHE A 141 -8.34 -11.95 -10.71
C PHE A 141 -9.70 -12.62 -10.57
N HIS A 142 -10.75 -11.98 -11.06
CA HIS A 142 -12.10 -12.53 -11.05
C HIS A 142 -12.86 -12.18 -12.34
N HIS A 143 -13.48 -13.15 -12.99
CA HIS A 143 -14.14 -12.95 -14.30
C HIS A 143 -15.37 -12.02 -14.23
N GLY A 144 -16.00 -11.90 -13.06
CA GLY A 144 -17.17 -11.04 -12.84
C GLY A 144 -16.89 -9.54 -12.78
N VAL A 145 -15.62 -9.10 -12.87
CA VAL A 145 -15.28 -7.67 -12.85
C VAL A 145 -15.57 -7.01 -14.20
N THR A 146 -15.96 -5.73 -14.18
CA THR A 146 -16.12 -4.92 -15.39
C THR A 146 -14.77 -4.53 -15.98
N ARG A 147 -13.83 -4.14 -15.11
CA ARG A 147 -12.44 -3.78 -15.47
C ARG A 147 -11.46 -4.20 -14.38
N CYS A 148 -10.25 -4.54 -14.80
CA CYS A 148 -9.09 -4.81 -13.97
C CYS A 148 -7.94 -3.91 -14.43
N TYR A 149 -7.54 -2.98 -13.58
CA TYR A 149 -6.43 -2.07 -13.79
C TYR A 149 -5.16 -2.67 -13.19
N CYS A 150 -4.18 -2.91 -14.06
CA CYS A 150 -2.91 -3.53 -13.73
C CYS A 150 -1.79 -2.47 -13.64
N PRO A 151 -0.85 -2.64 -12.70
CA PRO A 151 0.28 -1.72 -12.55
C PRO A 151 1.36 -1.92 -13.62
N SER A 152 1.37 -3.06 -14.31
CA SER A 152 2.36 -3.36 -15.35
C SER A 152 1.83 -4.33 -16.40
N ALA A 153 2.57 -4.47 -17.51
CA ALA A 153 2.26 -5.42 -18.57
C ALA A 153 2.36 -6.88 -18.10
N GLU A 154 3.31 -7.19 -17.22
CA GLU A 154 3.49 -8.51 -16.63
C GLU A 154 2.27 -8.92 -15.81
N VAL A 155 1.71 -8.01 -15.01
CA VAL A 155 0.49 -8.27 -14.24
C VAL A 155 -0.72 -8.41 -15.16
N ALA A 156 -0.82 -7.62 -16.23
CA ALA A 156 -1.87 -7.78 -17.23
C ALA A 156 -1.82 -9.15 -17.91
N ASN A 157 -0.63 -9.63 -18.30
CA ASN A 157 -0.44 -10.97 -18.86
C ASN A 157 -0.89 -12.05 -17.88
N ARG A 158 -0.58 -11.91 -16.58
CA ARG A 158 -1.09 -12.83 -15.56
C ARG A 158 -2.61 -12.79 -15.47
N ALA A 159 -3.23 -11.62 -15.54
CA ALA A 159 -4.70 -11.49 -15.53
C ALA A 159 -5.35 -12.28 -16.68
N LEU A 160 -4.77 -12.20 -17.89
CA LEU A 160 -5.22 -12.95 -19.07
C LEU A 160 -5.04 -14.47 -18.87
N ILE A 161 -3.89 -14.91 -18.35
CA ILE A 161 -3.64 -16.34 -18.03
C ILE A 161 -4.64 -16.85 -16.99
N GLN A 162 -5.05 -16.01 -16.04
CA GLN A 162 -6.05 -16.36 -15.03
C GLN A 162 -7.49 -16.33 -15.57
N GLY A 163 -7.65 -15.92 -16.84
CA GLY A 163 -8.84 -16.03 -17.68
C GLY A 163 -9.70 -14.76 -17.73
N LEU A 164 -9.17 -13.59 -17.39
CA LEU A 164 -9.83 -12.33 -17.72
C LEU A 164 -9.75 -12.09 -19.24
N GLN A 165 -10.79 -11.49 -19.79
CA GLN A 165 -10.82 -11.10 -21.19
C GLN A 165 -9.96 -9.85 -21.43
N LEU A 166 -9.41 -9.72 -22.64
CA LEU A 166 -8.67 -8.53 -23.06
C LEU A 166 -9.49 -7.23 -22.88
N SER A 167 -10.80 -7.32 -23.12
CA SER A 167 -11.73 -6.20 -22.89
C SER A 167 -11.69 -5.71 -21.44
N GLN A 168 -11.51 -6.61 -20.46
CA GLN A 168 -11.52 -6.31 -19.03
C GLN A 168 -10.20 -5.71 -18.54
N VAL A 169 -9.07 -5.93 -19.19
CA VAL A 169 -7.73 -5.59 -18.67
C VAL A 169 -7.25 -4.23 -19.20
N ARG A 170 -6.70 -3.38 -18.31
CA ARG A 170 -6.04 -2.10 -18.67
C ARG A 170 -4.75 -1.93 -17.88
N VAL A 171 -3.73 -1.32 -18.50
CA VAL A 171 -2.43 -1.05 -17.86
C VAL A 171 -2.23 0.45 -17.74
N PHE A 172 -2.33 0.98 -16.52
CA PHE A 172 -2.17 2.41 -16.23
C PHE A 172 -1.17 2.71 -15.11
N GLY A 173 -0.50 1.69 -14.58
CA GLY A 173 0.39 1.87 -13.43
C GLY A 173 -0.35 1.80 -12.09
N LEU A 174 0.42 1.95 -11.01
CA LEU A 174 -0.13 2.02 -9.66
C LEU A 174 -0.69 3.42 -9.41
N PRO A 175 -1.91 3.58 -8.85
CA PRO A 175 -2.41 4.89 -8.46
C PRO A 175 -1.54 5.47 -7.35
N ILE A 176 -0.92 6.60 -7.65
CA ILE A 176 -0.17 7.43 -6.71
C ILE A 176 -0.93 8.72 -6.45
N ARG A 177 -0.73 9.34 -5.29
CA ARG A 177 -1.45 10.58 -4.95
C ARG A 177 -1.10 11.67 -5.97
N PRO A 178 -2.08 12.47 -6.45
CA PRO A 178 -1.82 13.55 -7.39
C PRO A 178 -0.78 14.56 -6.91
N SER A 179 -0.66 14.77 -5.59
CA SER A 179 0.37 15.63 -5.00
C SER A 179 1.80 15.21 -5.37
N PHE A 180 2.07 13.92 -5.57
CA PHE A 180 3.39 13.45 -6.02
C PHE A 180 3.65 13.79 -7.48
N CYS A 181 2.65 13.64 -8.36
CA CYS A 181 2.81 13.90 -9.79
C CYS A 181 2.91 15.40 -10.10
N ARG A 182 2.23 16.24 -9.32
CA ARG A 182 2.15 17.69 -9.53
C ARG A 182 3.21 18.47 -8.75
N ALA A 183 4.04 17.77 -7.98
CA ALA A 183 5.10 18.39 -7.21
C ALA A 183 6.19 18.92 -8.17
N VAL A 184 6.22 20.24 -8.38
CA VAL A 184 7.39 20.93 -8.96
C VAL A 184 8.31 21.24 -7.81
N LEU A 185 9.40 20.48 -7.70
CA LEU A 185 10.28 20.48 -6.56
C LEU A 185 11.66 20.96 -6.99
N GLU A 186 12.03 22.18 -6.59
CA GLU A 186 13.42 22.63 -6.62
C GLU A 186 14.11 22.06 -5.37
N LYS A 187 15.17 21.29 -5.58
CA LYS A 187 15.75 20.46 -4.54
C LYS A 187 16.43 21.29 -3.45
N ASP A 188 17.07 22.40 -3.82
CA ASP A 188 17.78 23.25 -2.88
C ASP A 188 16.81 24.05 -2.00
N GLU A 189 15.70 24.53 -2.56
CA GLU A 189 14.60 25.17 -1.83
C GLU A 189 13.97 24.23 -0.80
N ILE A 190 13.72 22.97 -1.18
CA ILE A 190 13.14 22.00 -0.26
C ILE A 190 14.14 21.59 0.82
N ARG A 191 15.43 21.44 0.47
CA ARG A 191 16.46 21.21 1.48
C ARG A 191 16.51 22.33 2.50
N LYS A 192 16.38 23.60 2.07
CA LYS A 192 16.27 24.74 2.98
C LYS A 192 15.01 24.64 3.85
N GLU A 193 13.83 24.38 3.25
CA GLU A 193 12.56 24.23 3.97
C GLU A 193 12.62 23.13 5.04
N LEU A 194 13.23 21.99 4.72
CA LEU A 194 13.35 20.82 5.59
C LEU A 194 14.55 20.90 6.54
N GLU A 195 15.32 21.99 6.48
CA GLU A 195 16.56 22.22 7.24
C GLU A 195 17.57 21.07 7.05
N LEU A 196 17.76 20.65 5.81
CA LEU A 196 18.80 19.73 5.37
C LEU A 196 20.03 20.50 4.90
N ALA A 197 21.20 19.87 5.00
CA ALA A 197 22.43 20.48 4.50
C ALA A 197 22.36 20.58 2.96
N PRO A 198 22.59 21.76 2.35
CA PRO A 198 22.38 21.94 0.91
C PRO A 198 23.38 21.12 0.08
N GLU A 199 24.65 21.11 0.49
CA GLU A 199 25.76 20.52 -0.27
C GLU A 199 25.98 19.02 -0.02
N LEU A 200 25.30 18.42 0.97
CA LEU A 200 25.50 17.02 1.33
C LEU A 200 24.49 16.11 0.61
N PRO A 201 24.94 15.01 -0.02
CA PRO A 201 24.01 14.01 -0.53
C PRO A 201 23.21 13.41 0.62
N ALA A 202 21.92 13.18 0.40
CA ALA A 202 20.96 12.77 1.41
C ALA A 202 20.36 11.41 1.08
N VAL A 203 20.40 10.49 2.05
CA VAL A 203 19.75 9.17 1.95
C VAL A 203 18.46 9.19 2.76
N LEU A 204 17.33 8.88 2.12
CA LEU A 204 16.06 8.66 2.80
C LEU A 204 15.95 7.20 3.25
N LEU A 205 15.86 6.96 4.55
CA LEU A 205 15.68 5.64 5.15
C LEU A 205 14.27 5.51 5.74
N MET A 206 13.51 4.50 5.32
CA MET A 206 12.16 4.25 5.86
C MET A 206 11.77 2.77 5.90
N GLY A 207 11.01 2.37 6.92
CA GLY A 207 10.50 1.00 7.11
C GLY A 207 9.04 0.79 6.70
N GLY A 208 8.50 1.65 5.81
CA GLY A 208 7.06 1.75 5.56
C GLY A 208 6.29 2.42 6.72
N GLY A 209 4.95 2.48 6.62
CA GLY A 209 4.11 3.24 7.57
C GLY A 209 4.20 2.80 9.04
N GLU A 210 4.58 1.54 9.28
CA GLU A 210 4.74 0.96 10.62
C GLU A 210 6.20 0.92 11.09
N GLY A 211 7.17 1.40 10.29
CA GLY A 211 8.59 1.42 10.65
C GLY A 211 9.17 0.03 10.95
N ILE A 212 8.85 -0.96 10.11
CA ILE A 212 9.23 -2.37 10.31
C ILE A 212 10.49 -2.69 9.51
N GLY A 213 11.46 -3.33 10.17
CA GLY A 213 12.71 -3.80 9.57
C GLY A 213 13.93 -3.36 10.38
N PRO A 214 15.14 -3.68 9.90
CA PRO A 214 16.40 -3.33 10.57
C PRO A 214 16.75 -1.83 10.41
N VAL A 215 15.78 -0.93 10.63
CA VAL A 215 15.92 0.50 10.36
C VAL A 215 16.97 1.12 11.27
N GLU A 216 17.01 0.73 12.55
CA GLU A 216 18.01 1.24 13.48
C GLU A 216 19.43 0.81 13.07
N GLU A 217 19.63 -0.48 12.80
CA GLU A 217 20.93 -1.03 12.40
C GLU A 217 21.41 -0.39 11.09
N THR A 218 20.51 -0.21 10.13
CA THR A 218 20.80 0.46 8.86
C THR A 218 21.15 1.93 9.06
N ALA A 219 20.42 2.66 9.91
CA ALA A 219 20.71 4.06 10.21
C ALA A 219 22.09 4.21 10.84
N ARG A 220 22.43 3.35 11.81
CA ARG A 220 23.76 3.33 12.46
C ARG A 220 24.88 3.06 11.47
N ALA A 221 24.71 2.05 10.61
CA ALA A 221 25.69 1.73 9.57
C ALA A 221 25.91 2.92 8.61
N LEU A 222 24.84 3.55 8.14
CA LEU A 222 24.93 4.75 7.30
C LEU A 222 25.64 5.91 8.02
N GLY A 223 25.39 6.10 9.32
CA GLY A 223 26.03 7.16 10.11
C GLY A 223 27.54 7.01 10.23
N GLU A 224 28.04 5.78 10.18
CA GLU A 224 29.47 5.47 10.17
C GLU A 224 30.06 5.57 8.76
N GLU A 225 29.39 5.02 7.75
CA GLU A 225 29.86 5.01 6.36
C GLU A 225 29.86 6.42 5.72
N LEU A 226 28.90 7.28 6.09
CA LEU A 226 28.80 8.64 5.55
C LEU A 226 29.70 9.66 6.27
N TYR A 227 30.64 9.20 7.10
CA TYR A 227 31.61 10.06 7.78
C TYR A 227 33.03 9.84 7.22
N ASP A 228 33.65 10.90 6.69
CA ASP A 228 35.04 10.85 6.24
C ASP A 228 35.98 10.99 7.45
N TYR A 229 36.53 9.87 7.92
CA TYR A 229 37.48 9.84 9.04
C TYR A 229 38.80 10.55 8.75
N ARG A 230 39.24 10.59 7.49
CA ARG A 230 40.50 11.25 7.11
C ARG A 230 40.34 12.76 7.15
N ARG A 231 39.22 13.27 6.63
CA ARG A 231 38.91 14.71 6.61
C ARG A 231 38.14 15.20 7.83
N ARG A 232 37.74 14.30 8.74
CA ARG A 232 36.96 14.56 9.94
C ARG A 232 35.69 15.39 9.67
N ARG A 233 34.96 15.02 8.61
CA ARG A 233 33.74 15.73 8.19
C ARG A 233 32.71 14.77 7.60
N PRO A 234 31.40 15.11 7.68
CA PRO A 234 30.38 14.34 6.97
C PRO A 234 30.59 14.40 5.45
N MET A 235 30.39 13.27 4.78
CA MET A 235 30.31 13.18 3.31
C MET A 235 28.86 13.00 2.82
N GLY A 236 27.91 12.80 3.73
CA GLY A 236 26.48 12.73 3.44
C GLY A 236 25.63 12.99 4.68
N GLN A 237 24.31 12.94 4.50
CA GLN A 237 23.32 13.11 5.56
C GLN A 237 22.21 12.06 5.43
N ILE A 238 21.48 11.84 6.52
CA ILE A 238 20.45 10.80 6.61
C ILE A 238 19.12 11.42 6.99
N VAL A 239 18.06 11.10 6.28
CA VAL A 239 16.69 11.36 6.70
C VAL A 239 16.07 10.03 7.08
N VAL A 240 15.59 9.89 8.31
CA VAL A 240 14.90 8.67 8.77
C VAL A 240 13.43 8.98 9.03
N ILE A 241 12.52 8.32 8.32
CA ILE A 241 11.07 8.41 8.56
C ILE A 241 10.61 7.13 9.24
N CYS A 242 10.33 7.23 10.54
CA CYS A 242 9.94 6.11 11.39
C CYS A 242 8.46 5.71 11.25
N GLY A 243 7.65 6.49 10.53
CA GLY A 243 6.21 6.27 10.43
C GLY A 243 5.55 6.34 11.79
N ARG A 244 4.73 5.34 12.13
CA ARG A 244 4.05 5.25 13.44
C ARG A 244 4.91 4.64 14.55
N ASN A 245 6.13 4.19 14.27
CA ASN A 245 7.00 3.56 15.25
C ASN A 245 7.68 4.62 16.16
N GLN A 246 6.96 5.02 17.22
CA GLN A 246 7.47 6.01 18.18
C GLN A 246 8.68 5.51 18.97
N VAL A 247 8.76 4.21 19.25
CA VAL A 247 9.90 3.62 19.96
C VAL A 247 11.16 3.79 19.12
N LEU A 248 11.14 3.39 17.84
CA LEU A 248 12.26 3.58 16.93
C LEU A 248 12.66 5.05 16.81
N ARG A 249 11.68 5.97 16.72
CA ARG A 249 11.93 7.41 16.67
C ARG A 249 12.69 7.88 17.91
N SER A 250 12.20 7.57 19.10
CA SER A 250 12.85 7.96 20.36
C SER A 250 14.24 7.34 20.49
N THR A 251 14.41 6.07 20.11
CA THR A 251 15.72 5.41 20.12
C THR A 251 16.72 6.17 19.26
N LEU A 252 16.39 6.40 17.98
CA LEU A 252 17.29 7.11 17.06
C LEU A 252 17.60 8.55 17.49
N GLN A 253 16.63 9.24 18.10
CA GLN A 253 16.80 10.61 18.60
C GLN A 253 17.74 10.69 19.80
N SER A 254 17.87 9.62 20.58
CA SER A 254 18.80 9.58 21.72
C SER A 254 20.25 9.29 21.31
N LEU A 255 20.49 8.89 20.05
CA LEU A 255 21.82 8.60 19.55
C LEU A 255 22.59 9.87 19.19
N ARG A 256 23.91 9.82 19.41
CA ARG A 256 24.83 10.83 18.90
C ARG A 256 25.29 10.42 17.51
N TRP A 257 25.13 11.33 16.55
CA TRP A 257 25.47 11.12 15.16
C TRP A 257 26.71 11.92 14.77
N LYS A 258 27.60 11.33 13.98
CA LYS A 258 28.78 12.00 13.40
C LYS A 258 28.44 12.77 12.12
N VAL A 259 27.28 12.49 11.54
CA VAL A 259 26.74 13.12 10.34
C VAL A 259 25.41 13.78 10.67
N PRO A 260 24.93 14.75 9.85
CA PRO A 260 23.59 15.29 10.01
C PRO A 260 22.53 14.20 9.82
N VAL A 261 21.62 14.07 10.80
CA VAL A 261 20.52 13.11 10.73
C VAL A 261 19.20 13.81 11.08
N LYS A 262 18.23 13.74 10.19
CA LYS A 262 16.86 14.24 10.41
C LYS A 262 15.94 13.07 10.72
N ILE A 263 15.42 13.01 11.95
CA ILE A 263 14.56 11.90 12.40
C ILE A 263 13.12 12.38 12.51
N ARG A 264 12.23 11.75 11.75
CA ARG A 264 10.82 12.11 11.65
C ARG A 264 9.92 10.93 12.01
N GLY A 265 8.69 11.24 12.41
CA GLY A 265 7.65 10.26 12.69
C GLY A 265 6.86 9.91 11.43
N PHE A 266 5.54 10.08 11.49
CA PHE A 266 4.67 9.93 10.34
C PHE A 266 4.61 11.25 9.56
N GLU A 267 4.98 11.21 8.28
CA GLU A 267 5.03 12.38 7.39
C GLU A 267 3.95 12.27 6.31
N LYS A 268 3.19 13.37 6.13
CA LYS A 268 2.11 13.44 5.13
C LYS A 268 2.60 13.87 3.76
N GLN A 269 3.60 14.76 3.72
CA GLN A 269 4.18 15.35 2.51
C GLN A 269 5.45 14.61 2.10
N MET A 270 5.28 13.32 1.80
CA MET A 270 6.40 12.43 1.48
C MET A 270 7.11 12.83 0.17
N GLU A 271 6.40 13.49 -0.75
CA GLU A 271 6.96 14.05 -1.97
C GLU A 271 8.13 15.01 -1.70
N LYS A 272 8.03 15.86 -0.66
CA LYS A 272 9.11 16.78 -0.27
C LYS A 272 10.33 16.03 0.23
N TRP A 273 10.13 15.07 1.13
CA TRP A 273 11.22 14.27 1.68
C TRP A 273 11.94 13.43 0.62
N MET A 274 11.19 12.86 -0.33
CA MET A 274 11.77 12.13 -1.46
C MET A 274 12.51 13.07 -2.41
N GLY A 275 11.94 14.23 -2.74
CA GLY A 275 12.57 15.23 -3.63
C GLY A 275 13.85 15.86 -3.05
N ALA A 276 13.95 15.96 -1.72
CA ALA A 276 15.12 16.50 -1.05
C ALA A 276 16.31 15.51 -0.97
N CYS A 277 16.05 14.22 -1.19
CA CYS A 277 17.04 13.15 -1.08
C CYS A 277 17.62 12.74 -2.46
N ASP A 278 18.73 12.02 -2.43
CA ASP A 278 19.43 11.51 -3.62
C ASP A 278 19.14 10.03 -3.86
N CYS A 279 18.86 9.29 -2.80
CA CYS A 279 18.42 7.91 -2.90
C CYS A 279 17.51 7.53 -1.72
N ILE A 280 16.84 6.39 -1.85
CA ILE A 280 15.93 5.86 -0.85
C ILE A 280 16.30 4.41 -0.51
N ILE A 281 16.40 4.13 0.79
CA ILE A 281 16.43 2.80 1.36
C ILE A 281 15.07 2.57 2.00
N THR A 282 14.29 1.69 1.39
CA THR A 282 12.96 1.35 1.88
C THR A 282 12.75 -0.14 1.88
N LYS A 283 11.81 -0.60 2.70
CA LYS A 283 11.32 -1.97 2.61
C LYS A 283 10.69 -2.16 1.23
N ALA A 284 11.36 -2.94 0.38
CA ALA A 284 10.70 -3.52 -0.78
C ALA A 284 9.61 -4.49 -0.27
N GLN A 285 8.44 -4.52 -0.94
CA GLN A 285 7.50 -5.63 -0.79
C GLN A 285 8.16 -6.90 -1.37
N LEU A 286 9.11 -7.46 -0.63
CA LEU A 286 9.78 -8.72 -0.92
C LEU A 286 8.80 -9.87 -0.64
N GLN A 287 7.98 -10.21 -1.63
CA GLN A 287 7.51 -11.58 -1.78
C GLN A 287 8.63 -12.34 -2.49
N ARG A 288 9.65 -12.76 -1.71
CA ARG A 288 10.73 -13.63 -2.23
C ARG A 288 10.10 -14.93 -2.72
N HIS A 289 10.41 -15.26 -3.98
CA HIS A 289 10.17 -16.56 -4.61
C HIS A 289 10.58 -17.73 -3.70
#